data_AF-A0A932K7I6-F1
#
_entry.id   AF-A0A932K7I6-F1
#
_cell.length_a   1.000
_cell.length_b   1.000
_cell.length_c   1.000
_cell.angle_alpha   90.00
_cell.angle_beta   90.00
_cell.angle_gamma   90.00
#
_symmetry.space_group_name_H-M   'P 1'
#
loop_
_entity.id
_entity.type
_entity.pdbx_description
1 polymer ?
#
loop_
_entity_poly.entity_id
_entity_poly.type
_entity_poly.pdbx_seq_one_letter_code
_entity_poly.pdbx_strand_id
1 'polypeptide(L)'
;MHIDMHAHYVPPRVLTLLEQNPSAYGVHLEQAAAGGRCVHFNYGLVIRPFFPRLLDLEERWEEMARQGVDRQILSVWADLFGYGMSPEEGARWHRVLNDSLCEVV
;
A
#
# COMPACT_ATOMS: atom_id res chain seq x y z
N MET A 1 1.36 17.41 21.81
CA MET A 1 0.92 16.21 21.09
C MET A 1 0.35 16.63 19.75
N HIS A 2 1.16 16.59 18.70
CA HIS A 2 0.78 16.83 17.32
C HIS A 2 0.39 15.50 16.68
N ILE A 3 -0.82 15.45 16.13
CA ILE A 3 -1.36 14.26 15.49
C ILE A 3 -1.58 14.60 14.03
N ASP A 4 -0.92 13.87 13.15
CA ASP A 4 -1.20 13.88 11.72
C ASP A 4 -2.22 12.79 11.41
N MET A 5 -3.38 13.20 10.88
CA MET A 5 -4.50 12.31 10.58
C MET A 5 -4.62 11.96 9.11
N HIS A 6 -3.67 12.40 8.26
CA HIS A 6 -3.70 12.17 6.83
C HIS A 6 -2.35 11.71 6.32
N ALA A 7 -2.07 10.42 6.55
CA ALA A 7 -0.86 9.78 6.07
C ALA A 7 -1.17 8.45 5.39
N HIS A 8 -0.39 8.12 4.37
CA HIS A 8 -0.52 6.86 3.63
C HIS A 8 0.67 5.95 3.86
N TYR A 9 0.38 4.65 3.93
CA TYR A 9 1.37 3.59 4.07
C TYR A 9 0.95 2.36 3.25
N VAL A 10 1.92 1.62 2.74
CA VAL A 10 1.71 0.32 2.11
C VAL A 10 2.57 -0.71 2.84
N PRO A 11 1.95 -1.60 3.65
CA PRO A 11 2.69 -2.63 4.37
C PRO A 11 3.44 -3.55 3.39
N PRO A 12 4.74 -3.84 3.61
CA PRO A 12 5.52 -4.77 2.79
C PRO A 12 4.87 -6.14 2.61
N ARG A 13 4.08 -6.58 3.60
CA ARG A 13 3.28 -7.81 3.53
C ARG A 13 2.34 -7.85 2.32
N VAL A 14 1.77 -6.71 1.91
CA VAL A 14 0.93 -6.64 0.71
C VAL A 14 1.73 -7.09 -0.51
N LEU A 15 2.96 -6.61 -0.66
CA LEU A 15 3.84 -6.97 -1.78
C LEU A 15 4.21 -8.45 -1.71
N THR A 16 4.57 -8.96 -0.54
CA THR A 16 4.87 -10.39 -0.34
C THR A 16 3.70 -11.29 -0.71
N LEU A 17 2.47 -10.92 -0.35
CA LEU A 17 1.27 -11.69 -0.70
C LEU A 17 1.02 -11.72 -2.21
N LEU A 18 1.27 -10.61 -2.91
CA LEU A 18 1.18 -10.55 -4.38
C LEU A 18 2.26 -11.38 -5.07
N GLU A 19 3.47 -11.45 -4.51
CA GLU A 19 4.54 -12.31 -5.04
C GLU A 19 4.21 -13.79 -4.87
N GLN A 20 3.62 -14.16 -3.73
CA GLN A 20 3.26 -15.55 -3.43
C GLN A 20 2.01 -16.02 -4.19
N ASN A 21 1.05 -15.12 -4.44
CA ASN A 21 -0.25 -15.45 -5.02
C ASN A 21 -0.66 -14.44 -6.11
N PRO A 22 0.06 -14.37 -7.25
CA PRO A 22 -0.06 -13.30 -8.23
C PRO A 22 -1.42 -13.19 -8.93
N SER A 23 -2.28 -14.21 -8.83
CA SER A 23 -3.62 -14.22 -9.45
C SER A 23 -4.78 -14.15 -8.45
N ALA A 24 -4.52 -14.19 -7.13
CA ALA A 24 -5.57 -14.39 -6.14
C ALA A 24 -6.46 -13.15 -5.88
N TYR A 25 -5.94 -11.95 -6.19
CA TYR A 25 -6.51 -10.69 -5.71
C TYR A 25 -6.95 -9.73 -6.83
N GLY A 26 -6.97 -10.20 -8.08
CA GLY A 26 -7.32 -9.33 -9.22
C GLY A 26 -6.24 -8.28 -9.54
N VAL A 27 -5.05 -8.42 -8.95
CA VAL A 27 -3.88 -7.55 -9.14
C VAL A 27 -2.60 -8.37 -9.10
N HIS A 28 -1.56 -7.88 -9.77
CA HIS A 28 -0.22 -8.45 -9.74
C HIS A 28 0.85 -7.35 -9.70
N LEU A 29 2.07 -7.72 -9.29
CA LEU A 29 3.21 -6.83 -9.31
C LEU A 29 3.89 -6.87 -10.68
N GLU A 30 4.29 -5.70 -11.17
CA GLU A 30 5.11 -5.56 -12.37
C GLU A 30 6.32 -4.65 -12.11
N GLN A 31 7.37 -4.85 -12.89
CA GLN A 31 8.52 -3.97 -12.93
C GLN A 31 8.19 -2.78 -13.84
N ALA A 32 8.20 -1.57 -13.30
CA ALA A 32 7.93 -0.38 -14.10
C ALA A 32 9.12 -0.04 -15.00
N ALA A 33 8.82 0.50 -16.20
CA ALA A 33 9.84 0.87 -17.19
C ALA A 33 10.85 1.90 -16.67
N ALA A 34 10.42 2.81 -15.80
CA ALA A 34 11.27 3.82 -15.16
C ALA A 34 12.02 3.30 -13.91
N GLY A 35 11.89 2.02 -13.58
CA GLY A 35 12.41 1.42 -12.34
C GLY A 35 11.38 1.34 -11.22
N GLY A 36 11.66 0.48 -10.23
CA GLY A 36 10.73 0.18 -9.13
C GLY A 36 9.59 -0.78 -9.50
N ARG A 37 8.87 -1.26 -8.49
CA ARG A 37 7.70 -2.14 -8.66
C ARG A 37 6.42 -1.30 -8.66
N CYS A 38 5.45 -1.67 -9.48
CA CYS A 38 4.09 -1.13 -9.44
C CYS A 38 3.06 -2.26 -9.38
N VAL A 39 1.80 -1.89 -9.11
CA VAL A 39 0.67 -2.82 -9.21
C VAL A 39 -0.03 -2.61 -10.55
N HIS A 40 -0.36 -3.72 -11.18
CA HIS A 40 -1.25 -3.78 -12.33
C HIS A 40 -2.52 -4.49 -11.91
N PHE A 41 -3.66 -3.85 -12.15
CA PHE A 41 -4.97 -4.42 -11.92
C PHE A 41 -5.41 -5.21 -13.16
N ASN A 42 -6.08 -6.35 -12.98
CA ASN A 42 -6.55 -7.18 -14.09
C ASN A 42 -7.51 -6.45 -15.06
N TYR A 43 -8.18 -5.40 -14.60
CA TYR A 43 -9.04 -4.56 -15.44
C TYR A 43 -8.27 -3.49 -16.24
N GLY A 44 -6.94 -3.46 -16.15
CA GLY A 44 -6.05 -2.67 -17.00
C GLY A 44 -5.50 -1.38 -16.38
N LEU A 45 -5.89 -1.02 -15.15
CA LEU A 45 -5.24 0.11 -14.45
C LEU A 45 -3.83 -0.30 -14.01
N VAL A 46 -2.82 0.47 -14.41
CA VAL A 46 -1.45 0.37 -13.87
C VAL A 46 -1.20 1.61 -13.01
N ILE A 47 -0.82 1.41 -11.75
CA ILE A 47 -0.52 2.53 -10.85
C ILE A 47 0.95 2.93 -10.93
N ARG A 48 1.28 4.11 -10.39
CA ARG A 48 2.67 4.56 -10.33
C ARG A 48 3.53 3.63 -9.45
N PRO A 49 4.84 3.56 -9.69
CA PRO A 49 5.73 2.73 -8.88
C PRO A 49 5.72 3.13 -7.40
N PHE A 50 5.93 2.15 -6.54
CA PHE A 50 6.17 2.40 -5.12
C PHE A 50 7.47 3.20 -4.92
N PHE A 51 7.47 4.08 -3.93
CA PHE A 51 8.65 4.85 -3.51
C PHE A 51 8.98 4.53 -2.04
N PRO A 52 10.26 4.61 -1.60
CA PRO A 52 10.71 4.09 -0.31
C PRO A 52 9.87 4.56 0.90
N ARG A 53 9.61 5.87 1.00
CA ARG A 53 8.81 6.49 2.09
C ARG A 53 7.39 5.96 2.26
N LEU A 54 6.87 5.24 1.26
CA LEU A 54 5.56 4.62 1.32
C LEU A 54 5.59 3.24 2.01
N LEU A 55 6.75 2.58 2.02
CA LEU A 55 6.94 1.19 2.46
C LEU A 55 7.71 1.10 3.78
N ASP A 56 8.52 2.12 4.11
CA ASP A 56 9.46 2.10 5.21
C ASP A 56 8.90 2.81 6.46
N LEU A 57 8.82 2.09 7.58
CA LEU A 57 8.40 2.66 8.87
C LEU A 57 9.56 3.30 9.62
N GLU A 58 10.79 2.81 9.47
CA GLU A 58 11.96 3.40 10.13
C GLU A 58 12.21 4.81 9.59
N GLU A 59 12.25 4.97 8.27
CA GLU A 59 12.36 6.29 7.63
C GLU A 59 11.21 7.22 8.04
N ARG A 60 10.00 6.65 8.21
CA ARG A 60 8.83 7.41 8.67
C ARG A 60 8.98 7.90 10.10
N TRP A 61 9.46 7.08 11.02
CA TRP A 61 9.68 7.47 12.41
C TRP A 61 10.69 8.62 12.53
N GLU A 62 11.79 8.55 11.78
CA GLU A 62 12.79 9.60 11.72
C GLU A 62 12.20 10.93 11.21
N GLU A 63 11.40 10.85 10.14
CA GLU A 63 10.75 12.02 9.57
C GLU A 63 9.68 12.61 10.50
N MET A 64 8.89 11.77 11.17
CA MET A 64 7.94 12.23 12.19
C MET A 64 8.65 12.99 13.32
N ALA A 65 9.78 12.46 13.80
CA ALA A 65 10.59 13.12 14.82
C ALA A 65 11.13 14.47 14.33
N ARG A 66 11.62 14.54 13.10
CA ARG A 66 12.14 15.78 12.48
C ARG A 66 11.05 16.85 12.33
N GLN A 67 9.81 16.45 12.05
CA GLN A 67 8.67 17.36 11.90
C GLN A 67 7.97 17.68 13.24
N GLY A 68 8.33 17.02 14.34
CA GLY A 68 7.66 17.16 15.62
C GLY A 68 6.25 16.57 15.64
N VAL A 69 5.99 15.52 14.84
CA VAL A 69 4.73 14.78 14.80
C VAL A 69 4.78 13.65 15.83
N ASP A 70 3.91 13.71 16.83
CA ASP A 70 3.88 12.73 17.92
C ASP A 70 3.15 11.44 17.53
N ARG A 71 2.12 11.51 16.68
CA ARG A 71 1.36 10.35 16.18
C ARG A 71 0.91 10.57 14.75
N GLN A 72 0.83 9.47 13.99
CA GLN A 72 0.19 9.42 12.67
C GLN A 72 -0.95 8.42 12.66
N ILE A 73 -2.06 8.76 12.02
CA ILE A 73 -3.11 7.80 11.63
C ILE A 73 -2.83 7.40 10.19
N LEU A 74 -2.43 6.15 10.00
CA LEU A 74 -2.09 5.62 8.69
C LEU A 74 -3.34 5.07 7.99
N SER A 75 -3.47 5.39 6.72
CA SER A 75 -4.44 4.80 5.80
C SER A 75 -3.70 4.09 4.67
N VAL A 76 -4.37 3.14 4.01
CA VAL A 76 -3.81 2.56 2.79
C VAL A 76 -3.65 3.65 1.72
N TRP A 77 -2.68 3.45 0.82
CA TRP A 77 -2.44 4.36 -0.28
C TRP A 77 -3.55 4.29 -1.33
N ALA A 78 -4.11 5.46 -1.70
CA ALA A 78 -5.32 5.56 -2.51
C ALA A 78 -5.24 4.91 -3.89
N ASP A 79 -4.06 4.89 -4.53
CA ASP A 79 -3.87 4.25 -5.82
C ASP A 79 -4.19 2.73 -5.76
N LEU A 80 -4.11 2.11 -4.57
CA LEU A 80 -4.42 0.70 -4.36
C LEU A 80 -5.94 0.41 -4.21
N PHE A 81 -6.83 1.40 -4.26
CA PHE A 81 -8.27 1.15 -4.01
C PHE A 81 -8.96 0.27 -5.06
N GLY A 82 -8.47 0.19 -6.29
CA GLY A 82 -8.97 -0.82 -7.25
C GLY A 82 -10.48 -0.76 -7.55
N TYR A 83 -11.11 0.40 -7.55
CA TYR A 83 -12.57 0.54 -7.70
C TYR A 83 -13.15 0.02 -9.03
N GLY A 84 -12.32 -0.37 -10.00
CA GLY A 84 -12.75 -1.08 -11.21
C GLY A 84 -12.93 -2.61 -11.06
N MET A 85 -12.62 -3.18 -9.90
CA MET A 85 -12.79 -4.61 -9.63
C MET A 85 -14.26 -5.04 -9.52
N SER A 86 -14.52 -6.34 -9.73
CA SER A 86 -15.79 -6.92 -9.31
C SER A 86 -15.96 -6.83 -7.78
N PRO A 87 -17.20 -6.82 -7.25
CA PRO A 87 -17.44 -6.79 -5.81
C PRO A 87 -16.69 -7.90 -5.05
N GLU A 88 -16.64 -9.12 -5.59
CA GLU A 88 -15.98 -10.25 -4.97
C GLU A 88 -14.46 -10.10 -4.95
N GLU A 89 -13.85 -9.64 -6.04
CA GLU A 89 -12.41 -9.35 -6.10
C GLU A 89 -12.05 -8.19 -5.17
N GLY A 90 -12.82 -7.10 -5.21
CA GLY A 90 -12.64 -5.93 -4.35
C GLY A 90 -12.69 -6.30 -2.87
N ALA A 91 -13.66 -7.13 -2.46
CA ALA A 91 -13.76 -7.59 -1.08
C ALA A 91 -12.55 -8.42 -0.63
N ARG A 92 -12.02 -9.32 -1.49
CA ARG A 92 -10.80 -10.08 -1.19
C ARG A 92 -9.59 -9.17 -1.10
N TRP A 93 -9.45 -8.25 -2.05
CA TRP A 93 -8.34 -7.31 -2.11
C TRP A 93 -8.32 -6.38 -0.90
N HIS A 94 -9.46 -5.82 -0.51
CA HIS A 94 -9.55 -4.93 0.65
C HIS A 94 -9.32 -5.65 1.97
N ARG A 95 -9.65 -6.96 2.06
CA ARG A 95 -9.26 -7.76 3.21
C ARG A 95 -7.74 -7.85 3.34
N VAL A 96 -7.02 -8.11 2.25
CA VAL A 96 -5.54 -8.11 2.26
C VAL A 96 -4.97 -6.77 2.71
N LEU A 97 -5.50 -5.67 2.16
CA LEU A 97 -5.04 -4.32 2.52
C LEU A 97 -5.27 -4.01 4.00
N ASN A 98 -6.48 -4.27 4.50
CA ASN A 98 -6.86 -3.98 5.88
C ASN A 98 -6.13 -4.88 6.88
N ASP A 99 -6.10 -6.19 6.64
CA ASP A 99 -5.42 -7.14 7.52
C ASP A 99 -3.92 -6.83 7.59
N SER A 100 -3.30 -6.48 6.46
CA SER A 100 -1.88 -6.11 6.43
C SER A 100 -1.61 -4.78 7.13
N LEU A 101 -2.54 -3.82 7.10
CA LEU A 101 -2.39 -2.55 7.83
C LEU A 101 -2.63 -2.74 9.33
N CYS A 102 -3.55 -3.61 9.74
CA CYS A 102 -3.79 -3.93 11.15
C CYS A 102 -2.60 -4.61 11.83
N GLU A 103 -1.75 -5.31 11.08
CA GLU A 103 -0.50 -5.90 11.59
C GLU A 103 0.60 -4.85 11.84
N VAL A 104 0.40 -3.62 11.37
CA VAL A 104 1.28 -2.48 11.64
C VAL A 104 0.85 -1.85 12.97
N VAL A 105 1.59 -2.17 14.04
CA VAL A 105 1.39 -1.63 15.39
C VAL A 105 2.65 -0.98 15.94
#